data_AF-A0A0C9XEA1-F1
#
_entry.id   AF-A0A0C9XEA1-F1
#
_cell.length_a   1.000
_cell.length_b   1.000
_cell.length_c   1.000
_cell.angle_alpha   90.00
_cell.angle_beta   90.00
_cell.angle_gamma   90.00
#
_symmetry.space_group_name_H-M   'P 1'
#
loop_
_entity.id
_entity.type
_entity.pdbx_description
1 polymer ?
#
loop_
_entity_poly.entity_id
_entity_poly.type
_entity_poly.pdbx_seq_one_letter_code
_entity_poly.pdbx_strand_id
1 'polypeptide(L)'
;MTHPANPVGGQWTKAANQAARNAGKVKGDYLSRSLRSWSMAYVKTRTLPHHMPSKKFSRIEDESLAADLHLHLQSIGKYVRAQDLVDYLSNVGNQTRLGFKKTISLRTAQCWMGRLGYRWKKEPRGQYSDGHERGDVVAYRQTIFIPAWCHYQPRMRVWNYSNPIIAEPTATPPPGRHIVAWFHDESTFYANDRRKQRWVHERESPALHPKGEGASVMVSDFVSADYGWLCSPDGKEGARVLFKAGKARDGYFTNEDVLAQTEKAMDILQKFYPDDDHIFIFDNATTHLKRANDALSARKMPKNPSRTWGIWIDSKDGDGRTVRGTDGKVVKEKIRMADGQMPNGDSQPLYFPDGHEKAGWFKGMAQILVERGYESAPALPSECKDFKCPSGGDSYCCCRRLMFNQPDFTNVDSLLESSCRAQGFNVVFLPKFHCELNFIEQCWGYAKRIYRARPQSSSEAVLEQNVIKSLEAVPLASIRRFAIRSARFIDAYHNGLDGRQAAWAVKKYRGHRVIP
;
A
#
# COMPACT_ATOMS: atom_id res chain seq x y z
N MET A 1 -78.54 -10.45 -34.79
CA MET A 1 -78.50 -11.94 -34.82
C MET A 1 -77.57 -12.40 -33.71
N THR A 2 -78.08 -13.08 -32.68
CA THR A 2 -77.30 -13.56 -31.52
C THR A 2 -76.82 -14.99 -31.77
N HIS A 3 -75.53 -15.22 -31.55
CA HIS A 3 -74.83 -16.49 -31.78
C HIS A 3 -75.37 -17.63 -30.87
N PRO A 4 -75.47 -18.89 -31.35
CA PRO A 4 -76.09 -20.01 -30.61
C PRO A 4 -75.38 -20.49 -29.34
N ALA A 5 -74.29 -19.84 -28.94
CA ALA A 5 -73.48 -20.19 -27.77
C ALA A 5 -73.61 -19.14 -26.64
N ASN A 6 -74.78 -18.50 -26.51
CA ASN A 6 -75.04 -17.49 -25.48
C ASN A 6 -76.10 -17.96 -24.47
N PRO A 7 -75.72 -18.69 -23.40
CA PRO A 7 -76.68 -19.26 -22.44
C PRO A 7 -77.29 -18.22 -21.50
N VAL A 8 -76.85 -16.96 -21.58
CA VAL A 8 -77.25 -15.92 -20.62
C VAL A 8 -77.49 -14.62 -21.37
N GLY A 9 -78.55 -14.57 -22.18
CA GLY A 9 -78.99 -13.38 -22.91
C GLY A 9 -78.91 -12.12 -22.05
N GLY A 10 -77.91 -11.26 -22.32
CA GLY A 10 -77.77 -9.92 -21.75
C GLY A 10 -77.56 -9.79 -20.24
N GLN A 11 -77.59 -10.87 -19.44
CA GLN A 11 -77.60 -10.78 -17.98
C GLN A 11 -76.20 -10.96 -17.36
N TRP A 12 -75.27 -10.08 -17.74
CA TRP A 12 -73.89 -10.00 -17.22
C TRP A 12 -73.82 -10.04 -15.68
N THR A 13 -74.83 -9.50 -15.01
CA THR A 13 -74.96 -9.49 -13.55
C THR A 13 -75.11 -10.88 -12.95
N LYS A 14 -75.90 -11.77 -13.56
CA LYS A 14 -76.11 -13.13 -13.03
C LYS A 14 -74.86 -13.99 -13.20
N ALA A 15 -74.21 -13.91 -14.36
CA ALA A 15 -72.97 -14.62 -14.63
C ALA A 15 -71.84 -14.19 -13.68
N ALA A 16 -71.66 -12.87 -13.46
CA ALA A 16 -70.66 -12.35 -12.54
C ALA A 16 -70.96 -12.70 -11.06
N ASN A 17 -72.24 -12.69 -10.65
CA ASN A 17 -72.64 -13.13 -9.32
C ASN A 17 -72.34 -14.61 -9.08
N GLN A 18 -72.61 -15.46 -10.08
CA GLN A 18 -72.33 -16.90 -9.98
C GLN A 18 -70.82 -17.18 -9.91
N ALA A 19 -70.03 -16.52 -10.75
CA ALA A 19 -68.56 -16.63 -10.71
C ALA A 19 -67.99 -16.17 -9.36
N ALA A 20 -68.50 -15.06 -8.80
CA ALA A 20 -68.07 -14.57 -7.49
C ALA A 20 -68.44 -15.52 -6.34
N ARG A 21 -69.60 -16.18 -6.42
CA ARG A 21 -70.03 -17.22 -5.46
C ARG A 21 -69.20 -18.48 -5.55
N ASN A 22 -68.93 -18.96 -6.76
CA ASN A 22 -68.09 -20.15 -7.00
C ASN A 22 -66.64 -19.94 -6.54
N ALA A 23 -66.15 -18.70 -6.50
CA ALA A 23 -64.85 -18.34 -5.92
C ALA A 23 -64.84 -18.26 -4.37
N GLY A 24 -65.88 -18.75 -3.69
CA GLY A 24 -65.91 -18.92 -2.23
C GLY A 24 -66.18 -17.63 -1.42
N LYS A 25 -66.59 -16.53 -2.07
CA LYS A 25 -66.89 -15.25 -1.39
C LYS A 25 -68.40 -15.13 -1.14
N VAL A 26 -68.86 -15.54 0.04
CA VAL A 26 -70.30 -15.64 0.42
C VAL A 26 -71.03 -14.26 0.42
N LYS A 27 -70.31 -13.14 0.48
CA LYS A 27 -70.84 -11.77 0.23
C LYS A 27 -70.12 -11.12 -0.96
N GLY A 28 -70.44 -11.57 -2.17
CA GLY A 28 -69.71 -11.31 -3.41
C GLY A 28 -70.09 -10.06 -4.21
N ASP A 29 -70.76 -9.05 -3.63
CA ASP A 29 -71.25 -7.89 -4.41
C ASP A 29 -70.12 -7.06 -5.03
N TYR A 30 -69.03 -6.87 -4.29
CA TYR A 30 -67.86 -6.14 -4.80
C TYR A 30 -67.17 -6.89 -5.93
N LEU A 31 -66.90 -8.19 -5.75
CA LEU A 31 -66.22 -9.01 -6.75
C LEU A 31 -67.06 -9.14 -8.03
N SER A 32 -68.39 -9.32 -7.91
CA SER A 32 -69.30 -9.33 -9.06
C SER A 32 -69.31 -7.99 -9.82
N ARG A 33 -69.31 -6.85 -9.11
CA ARG A 33 -69.19 -5.52 -9.74
C ARG A 33 -67.85 -5.35 -10.45
N SER A 34 -66.75 -5.74 -9.82
CA SER A 34 -65.41 -5.68 -10.39
C SER A 34 -65.27 -6.60 -11.61
N LEU A 35 -65.77 -7.83 -11.55
CA LEU A 35 -65.76 -8.77 -12.68
C LEU A 35 -66.55 -8.24 -13.88
N ARG A 36 -67.72 -7.61 -13.64
CA ARG A 36 -68.48 -6.95 -14.72
C ARG A 36 -67.69 -5.80 -15.34
N SER A 37 -67.17 -4.91 -14.50
CA SER A 37 -66.37 -3.76 -14.96
C SER A 37 -65.15 -4.21 -15.76
N TRP A 38 -64.41 -5.20 -15.26
CA TRP A 38 -63.23 -5.75 -15.91
C TRP A 38 -63.54 -6.47 -17.21
N SER A 39 -64.63 -7.24 -17.26
CA SER A 39 -65.01 -7.95 -18.46
C SER A 39 -65.51 -6.99 -19.55
N MET A 40 -66.24 -5.94 -19.18
CA MET A 40 -66.62 -4.88 -20.14
C MET A 40 -65.41 -4.11 -20.66
N ALA A 41 -64.46 -3.76 -19.79
CA ALA A 41 -63.21 -3.12 -20.19
C ALA A 41 -62.44 -4.02 -21.17
N TYR A 42 -62.29 -5.31 -20.86
CA TYR A 42 -61.64 -6.27 -21.74
C TYR A 42 -62.34 -6.44 -23.09
N VAL A 43 -63.68 -6.49 -23.13
CA VAL A 43 -64.42 -6.56 -24.40
C VAL A 43 -64.14 -5.34 -25.27
N LYS A 44 -64.03 -4.15 -24.66
CA LYS A 44 -63.81 -2.89 -25.37
C LYS A 44 -62.37 -2.73 -25.87
N THR A 45 -61.38 -3.10 -25.07
CA THR A 45 -59.96 -2.78 -25.35
C THR A 45 -59.11 -4.01 -25.68
N ARG A 46 -59.66 -5.23 -25.53
CA ARG A 46 -58.97 -6.53 -25.65
C ARG A 46 -57.73 -6.67 -24.75
N THR A 47 -57.65 -5.85 -23.71
CA THR A 47 -56.56 -5.85 -22.72
C THR A 47 -57.12 -6.10 -21.33
N LEU A 48 -56.47 -6.99 -20.57
CA LEU A 48 -56.90 -7.31 -19.22
C LEU A 48 -56.67 -6.08 -18.32
N PRO A 49 -57.64 -5.68 -17.47
CA PRO A 49 -57.45 -4.55 -16.57
C PRO A 49 -56.32 -4.86 -15.59
N HIS A 50 -55.20 -4.16 -15.76
CA HIS A 50 -54.13 -4.16 -14.79
C HIS A 50 -54.60 -3.42 -13.53
N HIS A 51 -54.86 -4.17 -12.47
CA HIS A 51 -54.87 -3.61 -11.14
C HIS A 51 -53.43 -3.24 -10.78
N MET A 52 -53.00 -2.04 -11.16
CA MET A 52 -51.84 -1.40 -10.55
C MET A 52 -52.27 -1.03 -9.13
N PRO A 53 -51.88 -1.76 -8.05
CA PRO A 53 -52.02 -1.20 -6.72
C PRO A 53 -51.34 0.16 -6.78
N SER A 54 -52.00 1.22 -6.32
CA SER A 54 -51.39 2.54 -6.26
C SER A 54 -50.00 2.37 -5.66
N LYS A 55 -48.96 2.64 -6.45
CA LYS A 55 -47.58 2.53 -5.96
C LYS A 55 -47.50 3.53 -4.81
N LYS A 56 -47.49 3.01 -3.58
CA LYS A 56 -47.16 3.82 -2.42
C LYS A 56 -45.66 4.11 -2.54
N PHE A 57 -45.32 5.18 -3.24
CA PHE A 57 -43.95 5.68 -3.29
C PHE A 57 -43.55 5.99 -1.84
N SER A 58 -42.43 5.41 -1.40
CA SER A 58 -41.93 5.77 -0.07
C SER A 58 -41.50 7.24 -0.11
N ARG A 59 -41.72 8.01 0.96
CA ARG A 59 -41.32 9.43 0.98
C ARG A 59 -39.85 9.65 0.68
N ILE A 60 -38.98 8.67 0.97
CA ILE A 60 -37.54 8.75 0.66
C ILE A 60 -37.21 8.72 -0.84
N GLU A 61 -38.21 8.44 -1.70
CA GLU A 61 -38.07 8.54 -3.15
C GLU A 61 -38.25 9.99 -3.64
N ASP A 62 -38.61 10.91 -2.76
CA ASP A 62 -38.54 12.35 -3.00
C ASP A 62 -37.07 12.79 -2.98
N GLU A 63 -36.58 13.31 -4.11
CA GLU A 63 -35.18 13.70 -4.28
C GLU A 63 -34.77 14.84 -3.34
N SER A 64 -35.69 15.78 -3.04
CA SER A 64 -35.42 16.91 -2.16
C SER A 64 -35.26 16.45 -0.71
N LEU A 65 -36.12 15.53 -0.26
CA LEU A 65 -35.99 14.90 1.05
C LEU A 65 -34.73 14.03 1.12
N ALA A 66 -34.45 13.24 0.09
CA ALA A 66 -33.26 12.39 0.05
C ALA A 66 -31.97 13.23 0.15
N ALA A 67 -31.88 14.32 -0.61
CA ALA A 67 -30.74 15.25 -0.58
C ALA A 67 -30.55 15.90 0.80
N ASP A 68 -31.64 16.32 1.45
CA ASP A 68 -31.63 16.92 2.78
C ASP A 68 -31.14 15.92 3.85
N LEU A 69 -31.66 14.69 3.80
CA LEU A 69 -31.21 13.62 4.69
C LEU A 69 -29.76 13.20 4.41
N HIS A 70 -29.32 13.24 3.16
CA HIS A 70 -27.90 13.04 2.82
C HIS A 70 -27.02 14.11 3.46
N LEU A 71 -27.40 15.39 3.37
CA LEU A 71 -26.65 16.50 3.95
C LEU A 71 -26.58 16.39 5.48
N HIS A 72 -27.70 16.03 6.13
CA HIS A 72 -27.72 15.80 7.56
C HIS A 72 -26.78 14.65 7.97
N LEU A 73 -26.87 13.50 7.29
CA LEU A 73 -25.98 12.36 7.56
C LEU A 73 -24.51 12.68 7.30
N GLN A 74 -24.20 13.50 6.29
CA GLN A 74 -22.84 13.99 6.06
C GLN A 74 -22.33 14.87 7.20
N SER A 75 -23.21 15.70 7.79
CA SER A 75 -22.82 16.58 8.92
C SER A 75 -22.49 15.82 10.20
N ILE A 76 -23.08 14.63 10.40
CA ILE A 76 -22.76 13.72 11.53
C ILE A 76 -21.41 13.03 11.34
N GLY A 77 -21.04 12.74 10.08
CA GLY A 77 -19.76 12.15 9.73
C GLY A 77 -19.73 10.61 9.79
N LYS A 78 -18.64 10.03 10.30
CA LYS A 78 -18.30 8.61 10.06
C LYS A 78 -19.24 7.60 10.73
N TYR A 79 -19.79 7.93 11.89
CA TYR A 79 -20.52 6.98 12.75
C TYR A 79 -22.04 7.20 12.72
N VAL A 80 -22.58 7.45 11.54
CA VAL A 80 -24.03 7.58 11.35
C VAL A 80 -24.79 6.30 11.68
N ARG A 81 -25.99 6.47 12.23
CA ARG A 81 -26.93 5.43 12.63
C ARG A 81 -28.30 5.78 12.07
N ALA A 82 -29.14 4.75 11.90
CA ALA A 82 -30.55 4.96 11.55
C ALA A 82 -31.28 5.85 12.58
N GLN A 83 -30.87 5.83 13.84
CA GLN A 83 -31.42 6.69 14.88
C GLN A 83 -31.22 8.18 14.57
N ASP A 84 -30.12 8.55 13.91
CA ASP A 84 -29.84 9.97 13.65
C ASP A 84 -30.82 10.57 12.63
N LEU A 85 -31.45 9.74 11.77
CA LEU A 85 -32.59 10.14 10.92
C LEU A 85 -33.89 10.30 11.73
N VAL A 86 -34.12 9.41 12.70
CA VAL A 86 -35.27 9.50 13.61
C VAL A 86 -35.19 10.78 14.43
N ASP A 87 -34.01 11.09 14.98
CA ASP A 87 -33.79 12.28 15.81
C ASP A 87 -33.94 13.55 14.98
N TYR A 88 -33.36 13.57 13.77
CA TYR A 88 -33.49 14.68 12.83
C TYR A 88 -34.94 15.00 12.48
N LEU A 89 -35.73 13.96 12.19
CA LEU A 89 -37.15 14.07 11.86
C LEU A 89 -38.05 14.12 13.09
N SER A 90 -37.49 14.06 14.30
CA SER A 90 -38.20 14.35 15.55
C SER A 90 -38.17 15.83 15.91
N ASN A 91 -37.21 16.59 15.36
CA ASN A 91 -37.16 18.03 15.54
C ASN A 91 -38.36 18.72 14.84
N VAL A 92 -39.12 19.50 15.60
CA VAL A 92 -40.35 20.18 15.15
C VAL A 92 -40.10 21.14 13.99
N GLY A 93 -38.94 21.82 13.96
CA GLY A 93 -38.54 22.70 12.86
C GLY A 93 -38.34 21.94 11.55
N ASN A 94 -37.66 20.79 11.60
CA ASN A 94 -37.45 19.93 10.44
C ASN A 94 -38.76 19.26 10.00
N GLN A 95 -39.62 18.86 10.94
CA GLN A 95 -40.95 18.32 10.63
C GLN A 95 -41.80 19.31 9.86
N THR A 96 -41.85 20.57 10.33
CA THR A 96 -42.58 21.64 9.65
C THR A 96 -42.02 21.90 8.26
N ARG A 97 -40.69 22.04 8.15
CA ARG A 97 -39.99 22.32 6.87
C ARG A 97 -40.17 21.21 5.84
N LEU A 98 -40.12 19.94 6.26
CA LEU A 98 -40.17 18.76 5.38
C LEU A 98 -41.59 18.15 5.27
N GLY A 99 -42.59 18.78 5.89
CA GLY A 99 -43.99 18.35 5.86
C GLY A 99 -44.24 17.00 6.53
N PHE A 100 -43.56 16.70 7.64
CA PHE A 100 -43.83 15.51 8.48
C PHE A 100 -44.73 15.88 9.65
N LYS A 101 -45.80 15.11 9.88
CA LYS A 101 -46.68 15.28 11.05
C LYS A 101 -46.19 14.57 12.31
N LYS A 102 -45.29 13.60 12.12
CA LYS A 102 -44.67 12.79 13.16
C LYS A 102 -43.35 12.24 12.63
N THR A 103 -42.44 11.92 13.54
CA THR A 103 -41.19 11.25 13.18
C THR A 103 -41.43 9.85 12.61
N ILE A 104 -40.41 9.32 11.95
CA ILE A 104 -40.39 7.96 11.43
C ILE A 104 -39.99 6.96 12.52
N SER A 105 -40.40 5.71 12.38
CA SER A 105 -39.91 4.65 13.26
C SER A 105 -38.46 4.27 12.91
N LEU A 106 -37.74 3.70 13.87
CA LEU A 106 -36.38 3.18 13.66
C LEU A 106 -36.32 2.17 12.50
N ARG A 107 -37.35 1.33 12.35
CA ARG A 107 -37.42 0.36 11.25
C ARG A 107 -37.53 1.05 9.89
N THR A 108 -38.30 2.13 9.79
CA THR A 108 -38.39 2.94 8.57
C THR A 108 -37.05 3.60 8.27
N ALA A 109 -36.38 4.17 9.29
CA ALA A 109 -35.06 4.77 9.15
C ALA A 109 -34.01 3.74 8.66
N GLN A 110 -34.02 2.52 9.19
CA GLN A 110 -33.15 1.43 8.73
C GLN A 110 -33.38 1.09 7.25
N CYS A 111 -34.64 1.02 6.81
CA CYS A 111 -34.97 0.83 5.40
C CYS A 111 -34.48 2.00 4.53
N TRP A 112 -34.61 3.24 5.03
CA TRP A 112 -34.18 4.45 4.33
C TRP A 112 -32.67 4.55 4.21
N MET A 113 -31.90 4.16 5.22
CA MET A 113 -30.44 4.09 5.14
C MET A 113 -29.97 3.30 3.92
N GLY A 114 -30.59 2.14 3.66
CA GLY A 114 -30.28 1.32 2.47
C GLY A 114 -30.62 2.00 1.15
N ARG A 115 -31.75 2.74 1.10
CA ARG A 115 -32.19 3.49 -0.09
C ARG A 115 -31.34 4.74 -0.36
N LEU A 116 -30.83 5.37 0.70
CA LEU A 116 -29.85 6.46 0.65
C LEU A 116 -28.43 5.97 0.31
N GLY A 117 -28.24 4.67 0.06
CA GLY A 117 -26.95 4.10 -0.36
C GLY A 117 -26.02 3.69 0.79
N TYR A 118 -26.43 3.85 2.05
CA TYR A 118 -25.65 3.41 3.22
C TYR A 118 -25.76 1.90 3.41
N ARG A 119 -24.65 1.27 3.80
CA ARG A 119 -24.61 -0.17 4.11
C ARG A 119 -23.77 -0.40 5.36
N TRP A 120 -24.28 -1.22 6.29
CA TRP A 120 -23.51 -1.65 7.44
C TRP A 120 -22.47 -2.68 7.01
N LYS A 121 -21.20 -2.26 6.97
CA LYS A 121 -20.06 -3.11 6.62
C LYS A 121 -18.87 -2.72 7.48
N LYS A 122 -17.95 -3.66 7.65
CA LYS A 122 -16.62 -3.32 8.18
C LYS A 122 -15.97 -2.32 7.22
N GLU A 123 -15.45 -1.23 7.76
CA GLU A 123 -14.74 -0.22 6.97
C GLU A 123 -13.61 -0.90 6.18
N PRO A 124 -13.57 -0.71 4.85
CA PRO A 124 -12.43 -1.19 4.07
C PRO A 124 -11.21 -0.38 4.48
N ARG A 125 -10.14 -1.06 4.91
CA ARG A 125 -8.85 -0.41 5.10
C ARG A 125 -8.29 -0.05 3.73
N GLY A 126 -8.10 1.24 3.49
CA GLY A 126 -7.41 1.76 2.32
C GLY A 126 -5.90 1.70 2.47
N GLN A 127 -5.20 2.34 1.54
CA GLN A 127 -3.76 2.53 1.60
C GLN A 127 -3.38 3.45 2.78
N TYR A 128 -2.21 3.22 3.39
CA TYR A 128 -1.66 4.13 4.39
C TYR A 128 -1.38 5.48 3.74
N SER A 129 -1.90 6.57 4.33
CA SER A 129 -1.69 7.94 3.83
C SER A 129 -0.72 8.75 4.68
N ASP A 130 -0.21 8.18 5.77
CA ASP A 130 0.67 8.90 6.67
C ASP A 130 2.02 9.12 6.00
N GLY A 131 2.50 10.37 6.02
CA GLY A 131 3.77 10.76 5.45
C GLY A 131 3.85 10.92 3.92
N HIS A 132 2.81 10.54 3.16
CA HIS A 132 2.79 10.57 1.68
C HIS A 132 3.16 11.94 1.09
N GLU A 133 2.60 13.00 1.66
CA GLU A 133 2.77 14.39 1.18
C GLU A 133 3.68 15.22 2.09
N ARG A 134 4.54 14.58 2.89
CA ARG A 134 5.57 15.30 3.64
C ARG A 134 6.55 15.94 2.66
N GLY A 135 6.94 17.20 2.90
CA GLY A 135 7.81 17.95 1.99
C GLY A 135 9.13 17.26 1.64
N ASP A 136 9.77 16.58 2.59
CA ASP A 136 11.01 15.83 2.34
C ASP A 136 10.78 14.57 1.47
N VAL A 137 9.64 13.90 1.65
CA VAL A 137 9.24 12.71 0.87
C VAL A 137 8.88 13.10 -0.55
N VAL A 138 8.09 14.18 -0.72
CA VAL A 138 7.72 14.72 -2.03
C VAL A 138 8.94 15.24 -2.77
N ALA A 139 9.85 15.95 -2.08
CA ALA A 139 11.10 16.41 -2.67
C ALA A 139 11.91 15.21 -3.20
N TYR A 140 12.14 14.18 -2.37
CA TYR A 140 12.84 12.97 -2.80
C TYR A 140 12.16 12.27 -3.98
N ARG A 141 10.82 12.14 -3.94
CA ARG A 141 10.02 11.56 -5.04
C ARG A 141 10.27 12.31 -6.35
N GLN A 142 10.20 13.64 -6.32
CA GLN A 142 10.22 14.47 -7.51
C GLN A 142 11.63 14.73 -8.06
N THR A 143 12.62 14.87 -7.19
CA THR A 143 13.98 15.28 -7.60
C THR A 143 14.97 14.12 -7.69
N ILE A 144 14.70 12.98 -7.06
CA ILE A 144 15.60 11.82 -7.04
C ILE A 144 14.96 10.61 -7.72
N PHE A 145 13.86 10.10 -7.17
CA PHE A 145 13.28 8.82 -7.61
C PHE A 145 12.71 8.88 -9.03
N ILE A 146 11.84 9.85 -9.32
CA ILE A 146 11.22 9.98 -10.65
C ILE A 146 12.26 10.20 -11.75
N PRO A 147 13.24 11.13 -11.60
CA PRO A 147 14.31 11.28 -12.58
C PRO A 147 15.11 10.00 -12.81
N ALA A 148 15.46 9.25 -11.75
CA ALA A 148 16.15 7.97 -11.88
C ALA A 148 15.30 6.94 -12.63
N TRP A 149 14.01 6.85 -12.33
CA TRP A 149 13.10 5.95 -13.07
C TRP A 149 12.99 6.32 -14.55
N CYS A 150 12.80 7.61 -14.86
CA CYS A 150 12.73 8.12 -16.23
C CYS A 150 14.01 7.88 -17.04
N HIS A 151 15.17 7.82 -16.38
CA HIS A 151 16.43 7.46 -17.03
C HIS A 151 16.43 6.01 -17.53
N TYR A 152 15.93 5.07 -16.74
CA TYR A 152 15.95 3.64 -17.08
C TYR A 152 14.73 3.20 -17.92
N GLN A 153 13.57 3.81 -17.69
CA GLN A 153 12.29 3.43 -18.29
C GLN A 153 12.31 3.25 -19.82
N PRO A 154 13.01 4.07 -20.63
CA PRO A 154 13.05 3.90 -22.08
C PRO A 154 13.56 2.52 -22.52
N ARG A 155 14.51 1.93 -21.77
CA ARG A 155 15.11 0.61 -22.05
C ARG A 155 14.39 -0.56 -21.37
N MET A 156 13.31 -0.30 -20.63
CA MET A 156 12.49 -1.35 -20.01
C MET A 156 11.38 -1.83 -20.95
N ARG A 157 10.89 -3.05 -20.72
CA ARG A 157 9.76 -3.60 -21.49
C ARG A 157 8.47 -2.96 -21.01
N VAL A 158 7.65 -2.56 -21.97
CA VAL A 158 6.30 -2.05 -21.71
C VAL A 158 5.31 -3.18 -21.95
N TRP A 159 4.42 -3.43 -21.01
CA TRP A 159 3.45 -4.53 -21.09
C TRP A 159 2.05 -4.01 -21.40
N ASN A 160 1.31 -4.75 -22.21
CA ASN A 160 -0.09 -4.43 -22.54
C ASN A 160 -1.01 -4.78 -21.37
N TYR A 161 -1.87 -3.85 -20.93
CA TYR A 161 -2.75 -4.11 -19.77
C TYR A 161 -3.83 -5.17 -20.06
N SER A 162 -4.40 -5.15 -21.26
CA SER A 162 -5.46 -6.07 -21.70
C SER A 162 -4.92 -7.48 -21.89
N ASN A 163 -3.72 -7.61 -22.47
CA ASN A 163 -2.99 -8.86 -22.58
C ASN A 163 -1.55 -8.70 -22.04
N PRO A 164 -1.33 -8.87 -20.73
CA PRO A 164 -0.02 -8.65 -20.10
C PRO A 164 1.03 -9.67 -20.51
N ILE A 165 0.68 -10.65 -21.34
CA ILE A 165 1.66 -11.59 -21.90
C ILE A 165 2.41 -10.94 -23.08
N ILE A 166 1.79 -9.96 -23.74
CA ILE A 166 2.33 -9.27 -24.91
C ILE A 166 3.03 -7.97 -24.47
N ALA A 167 4.29 -7.83 -24.86
CA ALA A 167 4.99 -6.56 -24.76
C ALA A 167 4.49 -5.61 -25.86
N GLU A 168 4.27 -4.35 -25.52
CA GLU A 168 3.93 -3.31 -26.47
C GLU A 168 5.12 -3.06 -27.41
N PRO A 169 4.89 -2.98 -28.73
CA PRO A 169 5.96 -2.70 -29.67
C PRO A 169 6.52 -1.30 -29.43
N THR A 170 7.84 -1.19 -29.26
CA THR A 170 8.52 0.10 -29.20
C THR A 170 8.67 0.64 -30.62
N ALA A 171 8.19 1.86 -30.88
CA ALA A 171 8.28 2.49 -32.20
C ALA A 171 9.74 2.65 -32.69
N THR A 172 10.67 2.79 -31.75
CA THR A 172 12.12 2.78 -31.96
C THR A 172 12.75 2.07 -30.77
N PRO A 173 13.50 0.97 -30.95
CA PRO A 173 14.24 0.37 -29.86
C PRO A 173 15.30 1.37 -29.39
N PRO A 174 15.39 1.67 -28.09
CA PRO A 174 16.46 2.52 -27.59
C PRO A 174 17.82 1.82 -27.80
N PRO A 175 18.92 2.58 -27.99
CA PRO A 175 20.24 1.99 -28.06
C PRO A 175 20.61 1.32 -26.72
N GLY A 176 21.30 0.18 -26.80
CA GLY A 176 21.78 -0.57 -25.65
C GLY A 176 20.95 -1.82 -25.31
N ARG A 177 21.37 -2.54 -24.26
CA ARG A 177 20.69 -3.73 -23.75
C ARG A 177 19.40 -3.36 -23.03
N HIS A 178 18.47 -4.30 -23.02
CA HIS A 178 17.21 -4.18 -22.28
C HIS A 178 17.49 -4.10 -20.78
N ILE A 179 16.76 -3.24 -20.05
CA ILE A 179 16.88 -3.15 -18.60
C ILE A 179 15.74 -3.90 -17.92
N VAL A 180 16.11 -4.78 -16.99
CA VAL A 180 15.19 -5.47 -16.08
C VAL A 180 15.28 -4.86 -14.69
N ALA A 181 14.14 -4.39 -14.17
CA ALA A 181 14.04 -3.88 -12.81
C ALA A 181 13.59 -4.99 -11.84
N TRP A 182 14.41 -5.23 -10.82
CA TRP A 182 14.16 -6.22 -9.76
C TRP A 182 13.75 -5.53 -8.47
N PHE A 183 12.48 -5.68 -8.08
CA PHE A 183 11.95 -5.14 -6.83
C PHE A 183 12.18 -6.13 -5.71
N HIS A 184 12.75 -5.65 -4.60
CA HIS A 184 13.01 -6.40 -3.39
C HIS A 184 12.13 -5.90 -2.25
N ASP A 185 11.71 -6.84 -1.39
CA ASP A 185 10.95 -6.56 -0.17
C ASP A 185 10.86 -7.81 0.71
N GLU A 186 10.46 -7.64 1.97
CA GLU A 186 10.17 -8.71 2.91
C GLU A 186 8.69 -8.82 3.27
N SER A 187 8.20 -10.06 3.40
CA SER A 187 6.85 -10.31 3.90
C SER A 187 6.80 -11.44 4.91
N THR A 188 6.13 -11.18 6.04
CA THR A 188 5.87 -12.21 7.06
C THR A 188 4.57 -12.96 6.80
N PHE A 189 4.62 -14.29 6.91
CA PHE A 189 3.49 -15.20 6.89
C PHE A 189 3.34 -15.87 8.25
N TYR A 190 2.09 -15.97 8.72
CA TYR A 190 1.76 -16.56 10.01
C TYR A 190 1.00 -17.88 9.82
N ALA A 191 1.26 -18.87 10.69
CA ALA A 191 0.63 -20.18 10.65
C ALA A 191 -0.90 -20.10 10.71
N ASN A 192 -1.44 -19.17 11.50
CA ASN A 192 -2.88 -19.00 11.71
C ASN A 192 -3.51 -17.93 10.80
N ASP A 193 -2.77 -17.32 9.86
CA ASP A 193 -3.37 -16.43 8.86
C ASP A 193 -4.17 -17.25 7.83
N ARG A 194 -5.45 -17.45 8.14
CA ARG A 194 -6.39 -18.31 7.40
C ARG A 194 -7.67 -17.57 7.03
N ARG A 195 -8.44 -18.17 6.12
CA ARG A 195 -9.76 -17.66 5.74
C ARG A 195 -10.69 -17.62 6.96
N LYS A 196 -11.07 -16.40 7.38
CA LYS A 196 -11.93 -16.18 8.56
C LYS A 196 -13.43 -16.15 8.25
N GLN A 197 -13.82 -16.12 6.98
CA GLN A 197 -15.22 -16.03 6.55
C GLN A 197 -15.61 -17.29 5.77
N ARG A 198 -16.69 -17.94 6.20
CA ARG A 198 -17.32 -19.09 5.55
C ARG A 198 -18.81 -19.12 5.84
N TRP A 199 -19.54 -19.92 5.07
CA TRP A 199 -20.89 -20.32 5.45
C TRP A 199 -20.82 -21.28 6.63
N VAL A 200 -21.64 -21.03 7.64
CA VAL A 200 -21.73 -21.79 8.89
C VAL A 200 -23.20 -22.18 9.05
N HIS A 201 -23.49 -23.44 9.36
CA HIS A 201 -24.86 -23.87 9.60
C HIS A 201 -25.35 -23.32 10.95
N GLU A 202 -26.63 -23.00 11.09
CA GLU A 202 -27.20 -22.39 12.32
C GLU A 202 -26.97 -23.23 13.60
N ARG A 203 -26.77 -24.54 13.43
CA ARG A 203 -26.53 -25.50 14.53
C ARG A 203 -25.06 -25.69 14.86
N GLU A 204 -24.17 -25.13 14.06
CA GLU A 204 -22.74 -25.29 14.27
C GLU A 204 -22.28 -24.35 15.38
N SER A 205 -21.67 -24.92 16.43
CA SER A 205 -21.15 -24.14 17.56
C SER A 205 -19.76 -23.57 17.24
N PRO A 206 -19.37 -22.43 17.82
CA PRO A 206 -18.04 -21.87 17.63
C PRO A 206 -16.94 -22.87 18.00
N ALA A 207 -16.06 -23.18 17.05
CA ALA A 207 -14.89 -24.02 17.31
C ALA A 207 -13.81 -23.21 18.06
N LEU A 208 -13.07 -23.89 18.94
CA LEU A 208 -11.90 -23.31 19.60
C LEU A 208 -10.80 -23.07 18.56
N HIS A 209 -10.22 -21.87 18.57
CA HIS A 209 -9.08 -21.52 17.74
C HIS A 209 -7.84 -21.28 18.61
N PRO A 210 -6.63 -21.67 18.16
CA PRO A 210 -5.40 -21.33 18.85
C PRO A 210 -5.30 -19.81 19.05
N LYS A 211 -4.88 -19.39 20.24
CA LYS A 211 -4.67 -17.97 20.53
C LYS A 211 -3.44 -17.45 19.78
N GLY A 212 -3.59 -16.29 19.15
CA GLY A 212 -2.50 -15.60 18.44
C GLY A 212 -2.30 -16.06 16.99
N GLU A 213 -1.29 -15.49 16.34
CA GLU A 213 -1.04 -15.70 14.90
C GLU A 213 -0.24 -17.00 14.62
N GLY A 214 0.25 -17.67 15.67
CA GLY A 214 1.04 -18.90 15.55
C GLY A 214 2.49 -18.63 15.13
N ALA A 215 3.20 -19.67 14.70
CA ALA A 215 4.55 -19.53 14.17
C ALA A 215 4.56 -18.63 12.92
N SER A 216 5.66 -17.91 12.73
CA SER A 216 5.87 -17.01 11.59
C SER A 216 7.10 -17.41 10.79
N VAL A 217 7.04 -17.15 9.49
CA VAL A 217 8.19 -17.17 8.59
C VAL A 217 8.20 -15.86 7.82
N MET A 218 9.33 -15.17 7.84
CA MET A 218 9.61 -14.03 6.98
C MET A 218 10.18 -14.56 5.66
N VAL A 219 9.72 -14.00 4.56
CA VAL A 219 10.24 -14.27 3.22
C VAL A 219 10.83 -12.99 2.69
N SER A 220 12.04 -13.05 2.16
CA SER A 220 12.64 -11.98 1.35
C SER A 220 12.88 -12.51 -0.06
N ASP A 221 12.57 -11.74 -1.09
CA ASP A 221 12.74 -12.17 -2.49
C ASP A 221 12.81 -10.98 -3.45
N PHE A 222 13.21 -11.24 -4.69
CA PHE A 222 13.22 -10.28 -5.80
C PHE A 222 12.16 -10.65 -6.84
N VAL A 223 11.50 -9.65 -7.41
CA VAL A 223 10.52 -9.85 -8.49
C VAL A 223 10.72 -8.86 -9.64
N SER A 224 10.61 -9.34 -10.87
CA SER A 224 10.57 -8.50 -12.08
C SER A 224 9.28 -8.75 -12.88
N ALA A 225 8.88 -7.76 -13.67
CA ALA A 225 7.76 -7.93 -14.60
C ALA A 225 8.12 -8.86 -15.77
N ASP A 226 9.40 -8.92 -16.11
CA ASP A 226 9.93 -9.75 -17.19
C ASP A 226 9.86 -11.24 -16.86
N TYR A 227 10.43 -11.62 -15.71
CA TYR A 227 10.71 -13.01 -15.37
C TYR A 227 9.94 -13.52 -14.14
N GLY A 228 9.28 -12.63 -13.38
CA GLY A 228 8.61 -13.02 -12.13
C GLY A 228 9.60 -13.06 -10.97
N TRP A 229 9.46 -14.05 -10.08
CA TRP A 229 10.39 -14.23 -8.96
C TRP A 229 11.79 -14.59 -9.46
N LEU A 230 12.84 -14.02 -8.85
CA LEU A 230 14.22 -14.24 -9.28
C LEU A 230 14.67 -15.69 -9.05
N CYS A 231 14.83 -16.42 -10.14
CA CYS A 231 15.35 -17.78 -10.17
C CYS A 231 16.10 -18.05 -11.47
N SER A 232 16.89 -19.12 -11.52
CA SER A 232 17.46 -19.63 -12.77
C SER A 232 16.34 -20.10 -13.72
N PRO A 233 16.60 -20.16 -15.04
CA PRO A 233 15.62 -20.64 -16.02
C PRO A 233 15.06 -22.04 -15.73
N ASP A 234 15.83 -22.91 -15.06
CA ASP A 234 15.40 -24.25 -14.64
C ASP A 234 14.77 -24.29 -13.24
N GLY A 235 14.68 -23.14 -12.55
CA GLY A 235 14.07 -22.98 -11.23
C GLY A 235 14.86 -23.55 -10.06
N LYS A 236 16.11 -23.99 -10.25
CA LYS A 236 16.92 -24.63 -9.19
C LYS A 236 17.70 -23.66 -8.33
N GLU A 237 18.16 -22.54 -8.90
CA GLU A 237 18.85 -21.49 -8.17
C GLU A 237 17.90 -20.30 -7.99
N GLY A 238 17.84 -19.73 -6.79
CA GLY A 238 16.95 -18.60 -6.50
C GLY A 238 17.48 -17.72 -5.38
N ALA A 239 17.11 -16.44 -5.41
CA ALA A 239 17.54 -15.44 -4.43
C ALA A 239 16.63 -15.37 -3.19
N ARG A 240 15.56 -16.18 -3.15
CA ARG A 240 14.62 -16.22 -2.01
C ARG A 240 15.30 -16.64 -0.72
N VAL A 241 15.01 -15.91 0.35
CA VAL A 241 15.40 -16.24 1.72
C VAL A 241 14.14 -16.50 2.56
N LEU A 242 14.16 -17.61 3.30
CA LEU A 242 13.20 -17.89 4.37
C LEU A 242 13.89 -17.67 5.71
N PHE A 243 13.29 -16.86 6.57
CA PHE A 243 13.89 -16.42 7.81
C PHE A 243 12.90 -16.56 8.98
N LYS A 244 13.34 -17.19 10.07
CA LYS A 244 12.53 -17.39 11.28
C LYS A 244 12.91 -16.36 12.32
N ALA A 245 12.23 -15.23 12.30
CA ALA A 245 12.48 -14.16 13.26
C ALA A 245 12.24 -14.62 14.72
N GLY A 246 13.16 -14.22 15.61
CA GLY A 246 13.05 -14.42 17.05
C GLY A 246 14.39 -14.71 17.74
N LYS A 247 14.55 -14.25 18.98
CA LYS A 247 15.78 -14.43 19.79
C LYS A 247 16.19 -15.89 20.00
N ALA A 248 15.21 -16.80 20.03
CA ALA A 248 15.42 -18.25 20.15
C ALA A 248 15.35 -18.98 18.78
N ARG A 249 15.48 -18.22 17.69
CA ARG A 249 15.41 -18.67 16.29
C ARG A 249 16.56 -18.00 15.53
N ASP A 250 16.32 -17.50 14.32
CA ASP A 250 17.36 -16.94 13.45
C ASP A 250 17.73 -15.49 13.81
N GLY A 251 17.12 -14.91 14.85
CA GLY A 251 17.41 -13.56 15.32
C GLY A 251 16.62 -12.48 14.58
N TYR A 252 17.31 -11.45 14.10
CA TYR A 252 16.76 -10.33 13.35
C TYR A 252 17.36 -10.33 11.95
N PHE A 253 16.55 -10.01 10.93
CA PHE A 253 17.04 -9.87 9.57
C PHE A 253 17.85 -8.58 9.45
N THR A 254 19.14 -8.71 9.16
CA THR A 254 20.13 -7.63 9.21
C THR A 254 20.49 -7.09 7.82
N ASN A 255 21.24 -6.00 7.76
CA ASN A 255 21.75 -5.49 6.48
C ASN A 255 22.74 -6.48 5.85
N GLU A 256 23.51 -7.19 6.68
CA GLU A 256 24.40 -8.25 6.22
C GLU A 256 23.63 -9.37 5.48
N ASP A 257 22.43 -9.74 5.96
CA ASP A 257 21.57 -10.71 5.27
C ASP A 257 21.07 -10.17 3.92
N VAL A 258 20.69 -8.88 3.86
CA VAL A 258 20.29 -8.21 2.61
C VAL A 258 21.43 -8.18 1.60
N LEU A 259 22.66 -7.86 2.05
CA LEU A 259 23.85 -7.84 1.19
C LEU A 259 24.15 -9.23 0.63
N ALA A 260 24.18 -10.26 1.49
CA ALA A 260 24.41 -11.64 1.05
C ALA A 260 23.35 -12.14 0.06
N GLN A 261 22.08 -11.78 0.29
CA GLN A 261 21.00 -12.09 -0.62
C GLN A 261 21.16 -11.36 -1.97
N THR A 262 21.57 -10.09 -1.94
CA THR A 262 21.77 -9.27 -3.14
C THR A 262 22.97 -9.76 -3.94
N GLU A 263 24.06 -10.17 -3.29
CA GLU A 263 25.20 -10.82 -3.94
C GLU A 263 24.77 -12.09 -4.68
N LYS A 264 24.01 -12.97 -4.01
CA LYS A 264 23.45 -14.16 -4.66
C LYS A 264 22.54 -13.81 -5.84
N ALA A 265 21.77 -12.73 -5.74
CA ALA A 265 20.94 -12.24 -6.83
C ALA A 265 21.79 -11.79 -8.03
N MET A 266 22.87 -11.05 -7.79
CA MET A 266 23.82 -10.62 -8.82
C MET A 266 24.49 -11.82 -9.50
N ASP A 267 24.92 -12.83 -8.75
CA ASP A 267 25.50 -14.07 -9.30
C ASP A 267 24.53 -14.78 -10.26
N ILE A 268 23.26 -14.92 -9.87
CA ILE A 268 22.21 -15.53 -10.71
C ILE A 268 22.02 -14.72 -12.00
N LEU A 269 21.98 -13.39 -11.89
CA LEU A 269 21.76 -12.51 -13.04
C LEU A 269 22.91 -12.55 -14.03
N GLN A 270 24.15 -12.44 -13.55
CA GLN A 270 25.34 -12.54 -14.39
C GLN A 270 25.44 -13.91 -15.08
N LYS A 271 25.05 -14.98 -14.40
CA LYS A 271 25.14 -16.35 -14.93
C LYS A 271 24.05 -16.68 -15.95
N PHE A 272 22.80 -16.30 -15.68
CA PHE A 272 21.64 -16.79 -16.43
C PHE A 272 20.93 -15.74 -17.28
N TYR A 273 21.17 -14.45 -17.03
CA TYR A 273 20.57 -13.35 -17.76
C TYR A 273 21.63 -12.38 -18.34
N PRO A 274 22.75 -12.87 -18.90
CA PRO A 274 23.89 -12.04 -19.30
C PRO A 274 23.64 -11.20 -20.54
N ASP A 275 22.43 -11.16 -21.09
CA ASP A 275 22.05 -10.34 -22.27
C ASP A 275 21.22 -9.09 -21.89
N ASP A 276 20.75 -9.01 -20.64
CA ASP A 276 20.02 -7.86 -20.10
C ASP A 276 20.92 -7.03 -19.17
N ASP A 277 20.65 -5.74 -19.07
CA ASP A 277 21.14 -4.90 -17.97
C ASP A 277 20.15 -5.00 -16.80
N HIS A 278 20.64 -4.80 -15.57
CA HIS A 278 19.82 -5.00 -14.38
C HIS A 278 19.94 -3.84 -13.40
N ILE A 279 18.81 -3.50 -12.78
CA ILE A 279 18.76 -2.57 -11.66
C ILE A 279 17.97 -3.19 -10.50
N PHE A 280 18.39 -2.90 -9.28
CA PHE A 280 17.66 -3.30 -8.08
C PHE A 280 16.88 -2.14 -7.48
N ILE A 281 15.64 -2.42 -7.10
CA ILE A 281 14.71 -1.47 -6.48
C ILE A 281 14.41 -1.93 -5.06
N PHE A 282 14.77 -1.10 -4.08
CA PHE A 282 14.54 -1.38 -2.65
C PHE A 282 13.61 -0.34 -2.04
N ASP A 283 12.93 -0.70 -0.97
CA ASP A 283 12.26 0.30 -0.13
C ASP A 283 13.29 1.17 0.62
N ASN A 284 12.85 2.32 1.13
CA ASN A 284 13.71 3.26 1.85
C ASN A 284 13.71 2.96 3.35
N ALA A 285 13.96 1.69 3.68
CA ALA A 285 14.15 1.20 5.03
C ALA A 285 15.55 1.51 5.56
N THR A 286 15.67 1.67 6.87
CA THR A 286 16.97 1.93 7.53
C THR A 286 17.97 0.80 7.34
N THR A 287 17.49 -0.44 7.18
CA THR A 287 18.34 -1.61 6.93
C THR A 287 18.97 -1.55 5.54
N HIS A 288 18.23 -1.12 4.52
CA HIS A 288 18.74 -0.98 3.15
C HIS A 288 19.69 0.21 2.99
N LEU A 289 19.45 1.28 3.75
CA LEU A 289 20.28 2.49 3.76
C LEU A 289 21.46 2.44 4.74
N LYS A 290 21.81 1.26 5.29
CA LYS A 290 22.95 1.15 6.21
C LYS A 290 24.22 1.54 5.46
N ARG A 291 24.92 2.54 5.99
CA ARG A 291 26.25 2.96 5.53
C ARG A 291 27.32 2.15 6.24
N ALA A 292 28.55 2.20 5.76
CA ALA A 292 29.70 1.61 6.46
C ALA A 292 29.79 2.12 7.90
N ASN A 293 30.33 1.31 8.80
CA ASN A 293 30.38 1.62 10.23
C ASN A 293 31.16 2.92 10.54
N ASP A 294 32.19 3.19 9.74
CA ASP A 294 33.05 4.37 9.80
C ASP A 294 32.57 5.53 8.92
N ALA A 295 31.44 5.38 8.22
CA ALA A 295 30.92 6.37 7.29
C ALA A 295 30.69 7.75 7.92
N LEU A 296 30.88 8.79 7.09
CA LEU A 296 30.72 10.19 7.50
C LEU A 296 29.29 10.47 8.02
N SER A 297 29.22 11.12 9.19
CA SER A 297 27.95 11.53 9.79
C SER A 297 28.10 12.70 10.75
N ALA A 298 27.43 13.81 10.45
CA ALA A 298 27.45 15.01 11.29
C ALA A 298 26.63 14.87 12.59
N ARG A 299 25.77 13.85 12.70
CA ARG A 299 24.71 13.79 13.73
C ARG A 299 25.21 13.71 15.17
N LYS A 300 26.43 13.21 15.41
CA LYS A 300 26.98 13.05 16.77
C LYS A 300 28.40 13.59 16.91
N MET A 301 28.89 14.34 15.92
CA MET A 301 30.20 14.98 16.00
C MET A 301 30.21 16.06 17.10
N PRO A 302 31.26 16.14 17.94
CA PRO A 302 31.44 17.22 18.89
C PRO A 302 31.87 18.49 18.15
N LYS A 303 31.55 19.66 18.72
CA LYS A 303 32.00 20.95 18.16
C LYS A 303 33.51 21.12 18.27
N ASN A 304 34.08 20.79 19.43
CA ASN A 304 35.47 21.04 19.78
C ASN A 304 36.32 19.76 19.71
N PRO A 305 37.66 19.89 19.69
CA PRO A 305 38.56 18.75 19.75
C PRO A 305 38.24 17.78 20.88
N SER A 306 38.31 16.48 20.61
CA SER A 306 38.01 15.45 21.60
C SER A 306 38.91 14.23 21.47
N ARG A 307 39.59 13.88 22.57
CA ARG A 307 40.34 12.62 22.72
C ARG A 307 39.42 11.40 22.80
N THR A 308 38.25 11.58 23.41
CA THR A 308 37.36 10.48 23.80
C THR A 308 36.22 10.24 22.82
N TRP A 309 36.08 11.06 21.77
CA TRP A 309 35.08 10.83 20.74
C TRP A 309 35.51 9.76 19.72
N GLY A 310 34.53 9.05 19.17
CA GLY A 310 34.65 8.06 18.10
C GLY A 310 33.33 7.31 17.92
N ILE A 311 33.31 6.35 17.00
CA ILE A 311 32.11 5.58 16.68
C ILE A 311 32.14 4.27 17.46
N TRP A 312 31.08 4.00 18.22
CA TRP A 312 30.95 2.75 18.96
C TRP A 312 30.21 1.73 18.09
N ILE A 313 30.88 0.61 17.82
CA ILE A 313 30.31 -0.50 17.08
C ILE A 313 30.29 -1.75 17.95
N ASP A 314 29.43 -2.69 17.58
CA ASP A 314 29.40 -4.00 18.22
C ASP A 314 30.61 -4.79 17.74
N SER A 315 31.45 -5.23 18.69
CA SER A 315 32.67 -5.99 18.39
C SER A 315 32.30 -7.36 17.79
N LYS A 316 33.04 -7.77 16.76
CA LYS A 316 32.87 -9.07 16.09
C LYS A 316 34.09 -9.95 16.34
N ASP A 317 33.89 -11.26 16.48
CA ASP A 317 34.97 -12.24 16.53
C ASP A 317 35.52 -12.55 15.12
N GLY A 318 36.50 -13.43 15.03
CA GLY A 318 37.12 -13.84 13.76
C GLY A 318 36.15 -14.50 12.77
N ASP A 319 35.01 -14.99 13.24
CA ASP A 319 33.94 -15.58 12.43
C ASP A 319 32.82 -14.55 12.11
N GLY A 320 33.01 -13.28 12.46
CA GLY A 320 32.07 -12.19 12.22
C GLY A 320 30.86 -12.17 13.16
N ARG A 321 30.85 -12.96 14.23
CA ARG A 321 29.76 -13.01 15.22
C ARG A 321 29.97 -11.97 16.32
N THR A 322 28.88 -11.40 16.81
CA THR A 322 28.94 -10.40 17.87
C THR A 322 29.50 -10.98 19.17
N VAL A 323 30.58 -10.37 19.67
CA VAL A 323 31.21 -10.75 20.94
C VAL A 323 30.31 -10.34 22.10
N ARG A 324 30.06 -11.28 23.01
CA ARG A 324 29.33 -11.03 24.27
C ARG A 324 30.26 -11.17 25.45
N GLY A 325 30.19 -10.20 26.36
CA GLY A 325 30.93 -10.22 27.61
C GLY A 325 30.41 -11.29 28.56
N THR A 326 31.11 -11.48 29.68
CA THR A 326 30.73 -12.39 30.76
C THR A 326 29.38 -12.05 31.40
N ASP A 327 28.93 -10.80 31.25
CA ASP A 327 27.62 -10.31 31.69
C ASP A 327 26.49 -10.53 30.65
N GLY A 328 26.81 -11.17 29.52
CA GLY A 328 25.89 -11.43 28.41
C GLY A 328 25.58 -10.22 27.53
N LYS A 329 26.16 -9.05 27.79
CA LYS A 329 26.00 -7.85 26.96
C LYS A 329 26.96 -7.87 25.78
N VAL A 330 26.56 -7.20 24.70
CA VAL A 330 27.41 -7.03 23.51
C VAL A 330 28.60 -6.15 23.87
N VAL A 331 29.81 -6.65 23.60
CA VAL A 331 31.04 -5.89 23.73
C VAL A 331 31.08 -4.85 22.61
N LYS A 332 31.38 -3.61 22.98
CA LYS A 332 31.52 -2.52 22.01
C LYS A 332 32.96 -2.12 21.87
N GLU A 333 33.39 -1.93 20.63
CA GLU A 333 34.67 -1.35 20.31
C GLU A 333 34.49 0.03 19.69
N LYS A 334 35.58 0.81 19.70
CA LYS A 334 35.56 2.19 19.27
C LYS A 334 36.43 2.34 18.05
N ILE A 335 35.82 2.76 16.94
CA ILE A 335 36.51 3.01 15.67
C ILE A 335 36.57 4.50 15.36
N ARG A 336 37.43 4.85 14.41
CA ARG A 336 37.53 6.20 13.84
C ARG A 336 36.53 6.35 12.70
N MET A 337 36.00 7.55 12.55
CA MET A 337 35.27 7.92 11.34
C MET A 337 36.27 8.02 10.17
N ALA A 338 35.84 7.62 8.98
CA ALA A 338 36.60 7.80 7.76
C ALA A 338 36.92 9.29 7.52
N ASP A 339 37.93 9.53 6.69
CA ASP A 339 38.29 10.90 6.30
C ASP A 339 37.17 11.54 5.47
N GLY A 340 37.02 12.85 5.63
CA GLY A 340 36.14 13.66 4.80
C GLY A 340 36.76 13.90 3.42
N GLN A 341 36.01 14.58 2.56
CA GLN A 341 36.53 15.08 1.29
C GLN A 341 36.40 16.59 1.24
N MET A 342 37.49 17.27 0.87
CA MET A 342 37.52 18.70 0.60
C MET A 342 36.79 19.01 -0.73
N PRO A 343 36.30 20.24 -0.94
CA PRO A 343 35.63 20.62 -2.19
C PRO A 343 36.49 20.44 -3.45
N ASN A 344 37.82 20.46 -3.31
CA ASN A 344 38.78 20.21 -4.40
C ASN A 344 39.04 18.71 -4.65
N GLY A 345 38.42 17.82 -3.88
CA GLY A 345 38.57 16.37 -3.98
C GLY A 345 39.59 15.74 -3.03
N ASP A 346 40.40 16.56 -2.34
CA ASP A 346 41.45 16.06 -1.44
C ASP A 346 40.86 15.40 -0.19
N SER A 347 41.57 14.40 0.35
CA SER A 347 41.20 13.81 1.64
C SER A 347 41.31 14.84 2.76
N GLN A 348 40.29 14.93 3.61
CA GLN A 348 40.29 15.74 4.82
C GLN A 348 40.35 14.84 6.06
N PRO A 349 41.54 14.69 6.70
CA PRO A 349 41.64 14.00 7.97
C PRO A 349 40.75 14.64 9.03
N LEU A 350 39.85 13.86 9.63
CA LEU A 350 38.97 14.35 10.71
C LEU A 350 39.62 14.30 12.09
N TYR A 351 40.81 13.73 12.16
CA TYR A 351 41.62 13.61 13.36
C TYR A 351 42.96 14.33 13.17
N PHE A 352 43.55 14.79 14.26
CA PHE A 352 44.88 15.39 14.19
C PHE A 352 45.93 14.33 13.83
N PRO A 353 46.85 14.65 12.91
CA PRO A 353 47.90 13.74 12.45
C PRO A 353 48.93 13.49 13.56
N ASP A 354 49.77 12.48 13.33
CA ASP A 354 50.91 12.21 14.20
C ASP A 354 51.87 13.40 14.23
N GLY A 355 52.47 13.66 15.39
CA GLY A 355 53.33 14.83 15.64
C GLY A 355 52.59 16.11 16.05
N HIS A 356 51.26 16.17 15.95
CA HIS A 356 50.47 17.27 16.51
C HIS A 356 50.33 17.11 18.04
N GLU A 357 50.24 18.21 18.81
CA GLU A 357 50.05 18.17 20.29
C GLU A 357 48.80 17.34 20.68
N LYS A 358 47.76 17.41 19.85
CA LYS A 358 46.52 16.65 19.97
C LYS A 358 46.44 15.44 19.04
N ALA A 359 47.59 14.87 18.63
CA ALA A 359 47.65 13.70 17.75
C ALA A 359 46.65 12.62 18.18
N GLY A 360 45.93 12.06 17.22
CA GLY A 360 44.91 11.06 17.51
C GLY A 360 43.52 11.60 17.84
N TRP A 361 43.41 12.85 18.33
CA TRP A 361 42.13 13.43 18.75
C TRP A 361 41.27 13.75 17.54
N PHE A 362 39.95 13.62 17.71
CA PHE A 362 39.01 14.14 16.72
C PHE A 362 39.05 15.67 16.73
N LYS A 363 39.13 16.30 15.56
CA LYS A 363 39.29 17.75 15.41
C LYS A 363 38.09 18.56 15.93
N GLY A 364 36.89 18.01 15.80
CA GLY A 364 35.64 18.72 16.12
C GLY A 364 35.11 19.52 14.93
N MET A 365 33.78 19.66 14.84
CA MET A 365 33.12 20.30 13.70
C MET A 365 33.63 21.72 13.43
N ALA A 366 33.91 22.52 14.47
CA ALA A 366 34.35 23.91 14.27
C ALA A 366 35.69 23.97 13.53
N GLN A 367 36.67 23.16 13.94
CA GLN A 367 37.98 23.09 13.27
C GLN A 367 37.85 22.56 11.84
N ILE A 368 37.09 21.47 11.65
CA ILE A 368 36.86 20.85 10.34
C ILE A 368 36.20 21.85 9.36
N LEU A 369 35.26 22.65 9.86
CA LEU A 369 34.58 23.68 9.07
C LEU A 369 35.49 24.88 8.76
N VAL A 370 36.35 25.30 9.69
CA VAL A 370 37.37 26.33 9.42
C VAL A 370 38.34 25.87 8.33
N GLU A 371 38.79 24.62 8.38
CA GLU A 371 39.63 24.02 7.33
C GLU A 371 38.93 24.03 5.95
N ARG A 372 37.59 24.03 5.93
CA ARG A 372 36.76 24.14 4.72
C ARG A 372 36.42 25.58 4.32
N GLY A 373 36.99 26.59 4.99
CA GLY A 373 36.78 28.01 4.69
C GLY A 373 35.64 28.69 5.45
N TYR A 374 35.01 28.01 6.42
CA TYR A 374 33.98 28.61 7.27
C TYR A 374 34.58 29.21 8.54
N GLU A 375 35.26 30.35 8.42
CA GLU A 375 35.97 31.01 9.51
C GLU A 375 35.09 31.35 10.73
N SER A 376 33.80 31.59 10.52
CA SER A 376 32.83 31.90 11.58
C SER A 376 32.33 30.67 12.35
N ALA A 377 32.66 29.45 11.92
CA ALA A 377 32.19 28.20 12.55
C ALA A 377 32.47 28.11 14.06
N PRO A 378 33.61 28.58 14.61
CA PRO A 378 33.85 28.57 16.05
C PRO A 378 32.86 29.42 16.85
N ALA A 379 32.30 30.48 16.25
CA ALA A 379 31.29 31.33 16.90
C ALA A 379 29.90 30.68 16.89
N LEU A 380 29.64 29.72 16.00
CA LEU A 380 28.35 29.04 15.91
C LEU A 380 28.11 28.11 17.09
N PRO A 381 26.85 27.93 17.55
CA PRO A 381 26.54 26.88 18.51
C PRO A 381 26.82 25.49 17.92
N SER A 382 27.04 24.49 18.78
CA SER A 382 27.28 23.10 18.35
C SER A 382 26.09 22.56 17.54
N GLU A 383 24.88 22.70 18.09
CA GLU A 383 23.62 22.35 17.44
C GLU A 383 22.48 23.27 17.90
N CYS A 384 21.46 23.42 17.06
CA CYS A 384 20.17 23.95 17.50
C CYS A 384 19.47 22.93 18.41
N LYS A 385 18.55 23.39 19.26
CA LYS A 385 17.75 22.52 20.14
C LYS A 385 17.10 21.38 19.34
N ASP A 386 17.36 20.15 19.77
CA ASP A 386 16.89 18.89 19.13
C ASP A 386 17.21 18.77 17.64
N PHE A 387 18.24 19.49 17.15
CA PHE A 387 18.57 19.63 15.73
C PHE A 387 17.40 20.11 14.84
N LYS A 388 16.46 20.86 15.43
CA LYS A 388 15.35 21.53 14.73
C LYS A 388 15.82 22.90 14.26
N CYS A 389 16.57 22.91 13.17
CA CYS A 389 17.10 24.15 12.57
C CYS A 389 16.00 24.91 11.82
N PRO A 390 16.08 26.25 11.72
CA PRO A 390 15.16 27.06 10.92
C PRO A 390 15.11 26.60 9.46
N SER A 391 13.93 26.65 8.84
CA SER A 391 13.73 26.31 7.43
C SER A 391 14.35 27.38 6.52
N GLY A 392 15.27 26.99 5.65
CA GLY A 392 15.98 27.86 4.70
C GLY A 392 17.38 27.27 4.42
N GLY A 393 17.64 26.91 3.17
CA GLY A 393 18.79 26.09 2.74
C GLY A 393 20.18 26.62 3.15
N ASP A 394 20.28 27.92 3.45
CA ASP A 394 21.53 28.59 3.78
C ASP A 394 21.67 28.96 5.27
N SER A 395 20.86 28.38 6.17
CA SER A 395 20.99 28.71 7.58
C SER A 395 22.28 28.14 8.18
N TYR A 396 23.30 29.00 8.30
CA TYR A 396 24.49 28.82 9.13
C TYR A 396 24.15 28.87 10.62
N CYS A 397 23.09 28.18 11.06
CA CYS A 397 22.54 28.32 12.40
C CYS A 397 23.36 27.60 13.48
N CYS A 398 24.09 26.54 13.11
CA CYS A 398 24.95 25.78 14.01
C CYS A 398 25.99 24.97 13.22
N CYS A 399 27.10 24.61 13.88
CA CYS A 399 28.16 23.77 13.31
C CYS A 399 27.58 22.46 12.74
N ARG A 400 26.68 21.81 13.48
CA ARG A 400 26.09 20.52 13.06
C ARG A 400 25.29 20.64 11.76
N ARG A 401 24.52 21.71 11.57
CA ARG A 401 23.72 21.89 10.34
C ARG A 401 24.62 22.16 9.15
N LEU A 402 25.61 23.02 9.34
CA LEU A 402 26.57 23.35 8.30
C LEU A 402 27.37 22.12 7.86
N MET A 403 27.85 21.34 8.83
CA MET A 403 28.54 20.07 8.57
C MET A 403 27.62 19.03 7.91
N PHE A 404 26.38 18.92 8.39
CA PHE A 404 25.39 17.98 7.85
C PHE A 404 25.05 18.24 6.38
N ASN A 405 25.13 19.50 5.94
CA ASN A 405 24.85 19.90 4.56
C ASN A 405 26.09 19.86 3.65
N GLN A 406 27.26 19.47 4.17
CA GLN A 406 28.46 19.32 3.32
C GLN A 406 28.27 18.16 2.32
N PRO A 407 28.72 18.29 1.07
CA PRO A 407 28.44 17.31 0.01
C PRO A 407 28.88 15.87 0.33
N ASP A 408 30.04 15.70 0.95
CA ASP A 408 30.59 14.41 1.36
C ASP A 408 29.86 13.81 2.57
N PHE A 409 29.10 14.60 3.34
CA PHE A 409 28.29 14.13 4.47
C PHE A 409 26.85 13.79 4.08
N THR A 410 26.33 14.46 3.05
CA THR A 410 24.98 14.19 2.51
C THR A 410 25.00 12.98 1.58
N ASN A 411 25.94 12.92 0.64
CA ASN A 411 25.99 11.95 -0.46
C ASN A 411 26.84 10.71 -0.12
N VAL A 412 26.72 10.19 1.10
CA VAL A 412 27.41 8.95 1.48
C VAL A 412 26.57 7.76 1.07
N ASP A 413 27.16 6.93 0.21
CA ASP A 413 26.58 5.68 -0.27
C ASP A 413 26.28 4.71 0.88
N SER A 414 25.19 3.97 0.73
CA SER A 414 24.93 2.77 1.51
C SER A 414 25.90 1.63 1.12
N LEU A 415 26.03 0.64 2.01
CA LEU A 415 26.75 -0.59 1.71
C LEU A 415 26.14 -1.32 0.50
N LEU A 416 24.82 -1.22 0.35
CA LEU A 416 24.08 -1.83 -0.75
C LEU A 416 24.44 -1.19 -2.10
N GLU A 417 24.43 0.14 -2.18
CA GLU A 417 24.83 0.88 -3.38
C GLU A 417 26.29 0.59 -3.77
N SER A 418 27.20 0.65 -2.80
CA SER A 418 28.62 0.41 -3.05
C SER A 418 28.93 -1.03 -3.46
N SER A 419 28.33 -2.03 -2.81
CA SER A 419 28.47 -3.45 -3.18
C SER A 419 27.91 -3.74 -4.57
N CYS A 420 26.71 -3.25 -4.89
CA CYS A 420 26.11 -3.43 -6.22
C CYS A 420 26.95 -2.77 -7.31
N ARG A 421 27.41 -1.54 -7.08
CA ARG A 421 28.20 -0.79 -8.06
C ARG A 421 29.53 -1.47 -8.36
N ALA A 422 30.18 -2.06 -7.36
CA ALA A 422 31.41 -2.81 -7.53
C ALA A 422 31.25 -4.01 -8.51
N GLN A 423 30.03 -4.52 -8.67
CA GLN A 423 29.70 -5.60 -9.61
C GLN A 423 28.97 -5.11 -10.88
N GLY A 424 28.88 -3.79 -11.10
CA GLY A 424 28.25 -3.20 -12.28
C GLY A 424 26.72 -3.06 -12.20
N PHE A 425 26.11 -3.23 -11.03
CA PHE A 425 24.67 -3.06 -10.81
C PHE A 425 24.35 -1.70 -10.19
N ASN A 426 23.17 -1.15 -10.54
CA ASN A 426 22.66 0.08 -9.94
C ASN A 426 21.50 -0.21 -8.98
N VAL A 427 21.40 0.60 -7.92
CA VAL A 427 20.34 0.56 -6.91
C VAL A 427 19.49 1.82 -7.00
N VAL A 428 18.18 1.67 -6.89
CA VAL A 428 17.23 2.78 -6.76
C VAL A 428 16.35 2.54 -5.53
N PHE A 429 16.24 3.53 -4.65
CA PHE A 429 15.36 3.45 -3.50
C PHE A 429 14.00 4.08 -3.79
N LEU A 430 12.93 3.43 -3.36
CA LEU A 430 11.58 3.93 -3.45
C LEU A 430 11.37 5.11 -2.49
N PRO A 431 10.48 6.07 -2.80
CA PRO A 431 10.08 7.08 -1.85
C PRO A 431 9.43 6.45 -0.60
N LYS A 432 9.69 7.02 0.58
CA LYS A 432 9.06 6.55 1.83
C LYS A 432 7.54 6.68 1.74
N PHE A 433 6.81 5.74 2.35
CA PHE A 433 5.34 5.71 2.41
C PHE A 433 4.62 5.44 1.06
N HIS A 434 5.36 5.23 -0.03
CA HIS A 434 4.80 5.02 -1.37
C HIS A 434 4.72 3.54 -1.79
N CYS A 435 3.99 2.72 -1.03
CA CYS A 435 3.89 1.27 -1.30
C CYS A 435 3.20 0.91 -2.63
N GLU A 436 2.46 1.84 -3.24
CA GLU A 436 1.89 1.71 -4.58
C GLU A 436 2.95 1.70 -5.69
N LEU A 437 4.15 2.22 -5.42
CA LEU A 437 5.29 2.20 -6.32
C LEU A 437 6.05 0.87 -6.25
N ASN A 438 5.84 0.07 -5.20
CA ASN A 438 6.45 -1.24 -5.01
C ASN A 438 5.48 -2.37 -5.39
N PHE A 439 5.55 -2.90 -6.61
CA PHE A 439 4.54 -3.88 -7.04
C PHE A 439 4.67 -5.26 -6.38
N ILE A 440 5.83 -5.57 -5.77
CA ILE A 440 6.03 -6.79 -5.00
C ILE A 440 5.03 -6.91 -3.84
N GLU A 441 4.58 -5.78 -3.29
CA GLU A 441 3.56 -5.73 -2.24
C GLU A 441 2.22 -6.35 -2.70
N GLN A 442 1.88 -6.18 -3.98
CA GLN A 442 0.70 -6.83 -4.55
C GLN A 442 0.95 -8.32 -4.85
N CYS A 443 2.19 -8.70 -5.14
CA CYS A 443 2.59 -10.11 -5.24
C CYS A 443 2.45 -10.80 -3.88
N TRP A 444 2.90 -10.17 -2.79
CA TRP A 444 2.68 -10.64 -1.41
C TRP A 444 1.19 -10.74 -1.08
N GLY A 445 0.41 -9.72 -1.40
CA GLY A 445 -1.04 -9.73 -1.21
C GLY A 445 -1.73 -10.90 -1.93
N TYR A 446 -1.31 -11.19 -3.16
CA TYR A 446 -1.82 -12.31 -3.95
C TYR A 446 -1.43 -13.66 -3.35
N ALA A 447 -0.15 -13.83 -3.00
CA ALA A 447 0.36 -15.04 -2.37
C ALA A 447 -0.31 -15.30 -1.02
N LYS A 448 -0.45 -14.27 -0.17
CA LYS A 448 -1.18 -14.35 1.12
C LYS A 448 -2.62 -14.75 0.95
N ARG A 449 -3.30 -14.29 -0.12
CA ARG A 449 -4.67 -14.73 -0.45
C ARG A 449 -4.72 -16.23 -0.74
N ILE A 450 -3.77 -16.76 -1.51
CA ILE A 450 -3.67 -18.21 -1.79
C ILE A 450 -3.36 -18.98 -0.52
N TYR A 451 -2.36 -18.52 0.24
CA TYR A 451 -1.92 -19.13 1.49
C TYR A 451 -3.08 -19.29 2.49
N ARG A 452 -3.94 -18.27 2.62
CA ARG A 452 -5.13 -18.32 3.50
C ARG A 452 -6.16 -19.40 3.11
N ALA A 453 -6.13 -19.87 1.86
CA ALA A 453 -6.99 -20.93 1.35
C ALA A 453 -6.35 -22.32 1.45
N ARG A 454 -5.08 -22.43 1.82
CA ARG A 454 -4.39 -23.70 2.03
C ARG A 454 -4.80 -24.34 3.36
N PRO A 455 -4.59 -25.67 3.51
CA PRO A 455 -4.77 -26.36 4.78
C PRO A 455 -4.00 -25.71 5.94
N GLN A 456 -4.42 -25.99 7.16
CA GLN A 456 -3.73 -25.50 8.35
C GLN A 456 -2.30 -26.03 8.40
N SER A 457 -1.35 -25.16 8.77
CA SER A 457 0.03 -25.57 8.96
C SER A 457 0.16 -26.24 10.33
N SER A 458 0.37 -27.56 10.35
CA SER A 458 0.56 -28.34 11.57
C SER A 458 1.97 -28.22 12.16
N SER A 459 2.94 -27.77 11.36
CA SER A 459 4.33 -27.55 11.76
C SER A 459 4.95 -26.38 10.99
N GLU A 460 6.14 -25.94 11.40
CA GLU A 460 6.91 -24.91 10.67
C GLU A 460 7.32 -25.38 9.26
N ALA A 461 7.69 -26.65 9.08
CA ALA A 461 8.01 -27.18 7.76
C ALA A 461 6.80 -27.13 6.80
N VAL A 462 5.60 -27.45 7.31
CA VAL A 462 4.35 -27.33 6.52
C VAL A 462 4.01 -25.86 6.25
N LEU A 463 4.30 -24.96 7.20
CA LEU A 463 4.18 -23.51 6.99
C LEU A 463 5.06 -23.05 5.83
N GLU A 464 6.35 -23.35 5.86
CA GLU A 464 7.30 -22.99 4.80
C GLU A 464 6.88 -23.56 3.45
N GLN A 465 6.52 -24.84 3.38
CA GLN A 465 6.05 -25.47 2.14
C GLN A 465 4.78 -24.79 1.59
N ASN A 466 3.82 -24.45 2.46
CA ASN A 466 2.61 -23.76 2.05
C ASN A 466 2.91 -22.33 1.57
N VAL A 467 3.88 -21.65 2.17
CA VAL A 467 4.34 -20.32 1.75
C VAL A 467 4.98 -20.40 0.37
N ILE A 468 5.97 -21.28 0.17
CA ILE A 468 6.65 -21.49 -1.12
C ILE A 468 5.61 -21.76 -2.23
N LYS A 469 4.74 -22.76 -2.02
CA LYS A 469 3.69 -23.11 -3.00
C LYS A 469 2.71 -21.96 -3.27
N SER A 470 2.54 -21.02 -2.33
CA SER A 470 1.68 -19.84 -2.54
C SER A 470 2.36 -18.75 -3.34
N LEU A 471 3.68 -18.61 -3.21
CA LEU A 471 4.51 -17.68 -3.99
C LEU A 471 4.64 -18.14 -5.44
N GLU A 472 4.93 -19.41 -5.67
CA GLU A 472 5.01 -20.03 -7.00
C GLU A 472 3.68 -19.97 -7.76
N ALA A 473 2.57 -19.91 -7.04
CA ALA A 473 1.24 -19.82 -7.62
C ALA A 473 0.84 -18.38 -8.04
N VAL A 474 1.70 -17.38 -7.87
CA VAL A 474 1.47 -16.02 -8.38
C VAL A 474 1.74 -16.01 -9.89
N PRO A 475 0.71 -15.83 -10.75
CA PRO A 475 0.93 -15.91 -12.19
C PRO A 475 1.72 -14.70 -12.71
N LEU A 476 2.63 -14.93 -13.64
CA LEU A 476 3.41 -13.86 -14.28
C LEU A 476 2.54 -12.75 -14.90
N ALA A 477 1.40 -13.14 -15.50
CA ALA A 477 0.41 -12.19 -16.01
C ALA A 477 -0.16 -11.26 -14.92
N SER A 478 -0.27 -11.73 -13.67
CA SER A 478 -0.68 -10.89 -12.53
C SER A 478 0.45 -9.97 -12.10
N ILE A 479 1.68 -10.47 -12.01
CA ILE A 479 2.89 -9.67 -11.70
C ILE A 479 3.00 -8.49 -12.65
N ARG A 480 2.89 -8.73 -13.95
CA ARG A 480 2.91 -7.69 -14.98
C ARG A 480 1.79 -6.67 -14.82
N ARG A 481 0.56 -7.09 -14.47
CA ARG A 481 -0.54 -6.15 -14.17
C ARG A 481 -0.25 -5.28 -12.94
N PHE A 482 0.43 -5.82 -11.93
CA PHE A 482 0.87 -5.06 -10.76
C PHE A 482 1.95 -4.04 -11.14
N ALA A 483 2.96 -4.47 -11.92
CA ALA A 483 4.00 -3.57 -12.43
C ALA A 483 3.43 -2.42 -13.29
N ILE A 484 2.48 -2.71 -14.19
CA ILE A 484 1.78 -1.67 -14.98
C ILE A 484 1.04 -0.70 -14.06
N ARG A 485 0.42 -1.20 -12.99
CA ARG A 485 -0.27 -0.33 -12.01
C ARG A 485 0.72 0.61 -11.31
N SER A 486 1.86 0.10 -10.84
CA SER A 486 2.90 0.93 -10.22
C SER A 486 3.48 1.95 -11.20
N ALA A 487 3.77 1.55 -12.44
CA ALA A 487 4.24 2.47 -13.47
C ALA A 487 3.25 3.62 -13.74
N ARG A 488 1.94 3.36 -13.69
CA ARG A 488 0.91 4.42 -13.82
C ARG A 488 0.86 5.37 -12.62
N PHE A 489 1.21 4.91 -11.42
CA PHE A 489 1.39 5.80 -10.28
C PHE A 489 2.65 6.66 -10.45
N ILE A 490 3.76 6.08 -10.92
CA ILE A 490 4.98 6.85 -11.22
C ILE A 490 4.68 7.94 -12.25
N ASP A 491 3.97 7.60 -13.32
CA ASP A 491 3.53 8.57 -14.34
C ASP A 491 2.63 9.66 -13.75
N ALA A 492 1.69 9.30 -12.86
CA ALA A 492 0.85 10.28 -12.18
C ALA A 492 1.68 11.28 -11.36
N TYR A 493 2.65 10.80 -10.58
CA TYR A 493 3.51 11.65 -9.79
C TYR A 493 4.44 12.50 -10.67
N HIS A 494 4.92 11.95 -11.79
CA HIS A 494 5.72 12.69 -12.76
C HIS A 494 4.94 13.88 -13.33
N ASN A 495 3.63 13.71 -13.57
CA ASN A 495 2.72 14.79 -14.00
C ASN A 495 2.21 15.68 -12.85
N GLY A 496 2.79 15.59 -11.65
CA GLY A 496 2.52 16.50 -10.53
C GLY A 496 1.27 16.17 -9.72
N LEU A 497 0.64 15.00 -9.90
CA LEU A 497 -0.50 14.60 -9.07
C LEU A 497 -0.05 14.26 -7.64
N ASP A 498 -0.85 14.63 -6.64
CA ASP A 498 -0.68 14.16 -5.26
C ASP A 498 -1.16 12.70 -5.09
N GLY A 499 -0.94 12.09 -3.92
CA GLY A 499 -1.33 10.71 -3.64
C GLY A 499 -2.83 10.41 -3.81
N ARG A 500 -3.70 11.36 -3.47
CA ARG A 500 -5.16 11.18 -3.62
C ARG A 500 -5.58 11.32 -5.07
N GLN A 501 -5.04 12.31 -5.77
CA GLN A 501 -5.28 12.56 -7.18
C GLN A 501 -4.77 11.38 -8.03
N ALA A 502 -3.56 10.90 -7.77
CA ALA A 502 -2.97 9.74 -8.43
C ALA A 502 -3.83 8.48 -8.22
N ALA A 503 -4.24 8.19 -6.98
CA ALA A 503 -5.11 7.05 -6.69
C ALA A 503 -6.46 7.12 -7.43
N TRP A 504 -7.04 8.32 -7.54
CA TRP A 504 -8.25 8.54 -8.31
C TRP A 504 -8.02 8.36 -9.82
N ALA A 505 -6.97 8.95 -10.37
CA ALA A 505 -6.64 8.89 -11.79
C ALA A 505 -6.34 7.46 -12.23
N VAL A 506 -5.54 6.72 -11.45
CA VAL A 506 -5.22 5.30 -11.70
C VAL A 506 -6.48 4.42 -11.62
N LYS A 507 -7.46 4.78 -10.79
CA LYS A 507 -8.74 4.06 -10.74
C LYS A 507 -9.64 4.37 -11.95
N LYS A 508 -9.66 5.61 -12.41
CA LYS A 508 -10.53 6.11 -13.47
C LYS A 508 -10.03 5.75 -14.87
N TYR A 509 -8.75 6.00 -15.16
CA TYR A 509 -8.20 5.92 -16.52
C TYR A 509 -7.38 4.65 -16.70
N ARG A 510 -8.02 3.51 -17.02
CA ARG A 510 -7.33 2.22 -17.18
C ARG A 510 -6.52 2.06 -18.49
N GLY A 511 -6.54 3.07 -19.37
CA GLY A 511 -5.83 3.08 -20.65
C GLY A 511 -4.34 3.34 -20.52
N HIS A 512 -3.58 2.95 -21.55
CA HIS A 512 -2.14 3.15 -21.65
C HIS A 512 -1.88 4.58 -22.17
N ARG A 513 -1.26 5.39 -21.31
CA ARG A 513 -0.81 6.78 -21.54
C ARG A 513 -1.93 7.84 -21.47
N VAL A 514 -1.64 8.86 -20.67
CA VAL A 514 -2.43 10.07 -20.43
C VAL A 514 -3.47 9.91 -19.30
N ILE A 515 -3.06 10.32 -18.10
CA ILE A 515 -3.97 11.08 -17.24
C ILE A 515 -4.22 12.39 -18.01
N PRO A 516 -5.48 12.74 -18.33
CA PRO A 516 -5.81 13.92 -19.13
C PRO A 516 -5.21 15.20 -18.58
#